data_AF-A0A968SS78-F1
#
_entry.id   AF-A0A968SS78-F1
#
_cell.length_a   1.000
_cell.length_b   1.000
_cell.length_c   1.000
_cell.angle_alpha   90.00
_cell.angle_beta   90.00
_cell.angle_gamma   90.00
#
_symmetry.space_group_name_H-M   'P 1'
#
loop_
_entity.id
_entity.type
_entity.pdbx_description
1 polymer ?
#
loop_
_entity_poly.entity_id
_entity_poly.type
_entity_poly.pdbx_seq_one_letter_code
_entity_poly.pdbx_strand_id
1 'polypeptide(L)'
;MVRCGSKKLNYNLVSGGKVVIDLFAFNDYIEGQKFQDYTLLPEKIILNDFIRERHNMHCKRTFLFKDWTKRTIDLHWKVFNQKELENLAKNTGYKIQNIYADFDINLVTNLDPKSQKMRRVVVLEKI
;
A
#
# COMPACT_ATOMS: atom_id res chain seq x y z
N MET A 1 -8.79 15.20 -6.52
CA MET A 1 -8.00 15.04 -5.27
C MET A 1 -8.76 14.12 -4.32
N VAL A 2 -8.45 12.83 -4.29
CA VAL A 2 -9.04 11.92 -3.30
C VAL A 2 -8.34 12.19 -1.97
N ARG A 3 -8.99 12.95 -1.08
CA ARG A 3 -8.53 13.09 0.29
C ARG A 3 -8.83 11.78 1.01
N CYS A 4 -7.82 10.91 1.14
CA CYS A 4 -7.87 9.87 2.16
C CYS A 4 -8.00 10.57 3.51
N GLY A 5 -9.21 10.55 4.09
CA GLY A 5 -9.46 11.11 5.40
C GLY A 5 -8.59 10.40 6.42
N SER A 6 -7.63 11.11 7.01
CA SER A 6 -6.89 10.64 8.18
C SER A 6 -7.82 10.70 9.40
N LYS A 7 -8.79 9.78 9.49
CA LYS A 7 -9.42 9.51 10.78
C LYS A 7 -8.32 8.88 11.64
N LYS A 8 -7.90 9.57 12.72
CA LYS A 8 -7.06 8.95 13.74
C LYS A 8 -7.77 7.66 14.15
N LEU A 9 -7.09 6.52 14.03
CA LEU A 9 -7.56 5.26 14.59
C LEU A 9 -7.51 5.41 16.12
N ASN A 10 -8.55 6.00 16.70
CA ASN A 10 -8.80 6.04 18.14
C ASN A 10 -9.35 4.67 18.56
N TYR A 11 -8.58 3.61 18.33
CA TYR A 11 -8.88 2.36 19.00
C TYR A 11 -8.36 2.49 20.43
N ASN A 12 -9.29 2.56 21.38
CA ASN A 12 -9.00 2.33 22.80
C ASN A 12 -8.70 0.84 22.99
N LEU A 13 -7.63 0.35 22.37
CA LEU A 13 -7.14 -0.98 22.69
C LEU A 13 -6.66 -0.97 24.13
N VAL A 14 -7.00 -2.03 24.86
CA VAL A 14 -6.35 -2.33 26.13
C VAL A 14 -4.87 -2.63 25.88
N SER A 15 -4.03 -2.42 26.91
CA SER A 15 -2.61 -2.80 26.84
C SER A 15 -2.48 -4.27 26.43
N GLY A 16 -1.55 -4.56 25.51
CA GLY A 16 -1.38 -5.87 24.87
C GLY A 16 -2.30 -6.13 23.66
N GLY A 17 -3.30 -5.28 23.41
CA GLY A 17 -4.14 -5.35 22.22
C GLY A 17 -3.34 -5.10 20.93
N LYS A 18 -3.70 -5.79 19.84
CA LYS A 18 -2.93 -5.76 18.59
C LYS A 18 -3.69 -5.13 17.43
N VAL A 19 -2.96 -4.41 16.58
CA VAL A 19 -3.44 -3.89 15.29
C VAL A 19 -2.56 -4.45 14.19
N VAL A 20 -3.17 -4.87 13.10
CA VAL A 20 -2.48 -5.32 11.89
C VAL A 20 -2.66 -4.27 10.80
N ILE A 21 -1.56 -3.73 10.30
CA ILE A 21 -1.56 -2.73 9.22
C ILE A 21 -0.96 -3.35 7.98
N ASP A 22 -1.69 -3.27 6.88
CA ASP A 22 -1.27 -3.75 5.57
C ASP A 22 -0.82 -2.57 4.69
N LEU A 23 0.46 -2.58 4.32
CA LEU A 23 1.13 -1.53 3.56
C LEU A 23 1.66 -2.08 2.23
N PHE A 24 1.78 -1.22 1.23
CA PHE A 24 2.62 -1.55 0.08
C PHE A 24 4.10 -1.47 0.46
N ALA A 25 4.90 -2.44 0.03
CA ALA A 25 6.34 -2.47 0.31
C ALA A 25 7.15 -1.57 -0.66
N PHE A 26 6.68 -0.34 -0.89
CA PHE A 26 7.32 0.61 -1.80
C PHE A 26 8.72 1.07 -1.37
N ASN A 27 9.16 0.74 -0.15
CA ASN A 27 10.54 0.97 0.28
C ASN A 27 11.55 0.06 -0.42
N ASP A 28 11.09 -1.07 -0.95
CA ASP A 28 11.97 -2.08 -1.54
C ASP A 28 12.30 -1.72 -3.01
N TYR A 29 11.73 -0.62 -3.50
CA TYR A 29 12.02 -0.02 -4.79
C TYR A 29 13.08 1.07 -4.64
N ILE A 30 13.99 1.13 -5.61
CA ILE A 30 15.04 2.14 -5.70
C ILE A 30 14.40 3.49 -6.10
N GLU A 31 14.90 4.60 -5.55
CA GLU A 31 14.46 5.93 -6.00
C GLU A 31 14.70 6.13 -7.50
N GLY A 32 13.71 6.67 -8.21
CA GLY A 32 13.68 6.81 -9.66
C GLY A 32 13.22 5.55 -10.40
N GLN A 33 13.10 4.40 -9.72
CA GLN A 33 12.62 3.17 -10.35
C GLN A 33 11.18 3.34 -10.84
N LYS A 34 10.96 2.93 -12.09
CA LYS A 34 9.66 2.86 -12.73
C LYS A 34 9.23 1.40 -12.84
N PHE A 35 7.95 1.13 -12.65
CA PHE A 35 7.39 -0.18 -12.93
C PHE A 35 5.95 -0.05 -13.41
N GLN A 36 5.49 -1.03 -14.16
CA GLN A 36 4.14 -1.08 -14.69
C GLN A 36 3.45 -2.36 -14.25
N ASP A 37 2.18 -2.26 -13.90
CA ASP A 37 1.31 -3.42 -13.73
C ASP A 37 -0.03 -3.20 -14.44
N TYR A 38 -0.81 -4.26 -14.56
CA TYR A 38 -2.17 -4.17 -15.05
C TYR A 38 -3.11 -5.09 -14.29
N THR A 39 -4.41 -4.87 -14.45
CA THR A 39 -5.46 -5.75 -13.94
C THR A 39 -6.55 -5.84 -14.98
N LEU A 40 -6.88 -7.07 -15.37
CA LEU A 40 -8.00 -7.37 -16.26
C LEU A 40 -9.26 -7.56 -15.41
N LEU A 41 -10.29 -6.77 -15.68
CA LEU A 41 -11.62 -6.94 -15.10
C LEU A 41 -12.62 -7.14 -16.24
N PRO A 42 -13.77 -7.80 -15.99
CA PRO A 42 -14.74 -8.09 -17.04
C PRO A 42 -15.15 -6.86 -17.87
N GLU A 43 -15.26 -5.67 -17.27
CA GLU A 43 -15.72 -4.45 -17.94
C GLU A 43 -14.63 -3.43 -18.29
N LYS A 44 -13.39 -3.65 -17.83
CA LYS A 44 -12.30 -2.69 -18.00
C LYS A 44 -10.92 -3.30 -17.77
N ILE A 45 -9.92 -2.69 -18.39
CA ILE A 45 -8.51 -2.92 -18.09
C ILE A 45 -8.00 -1.75 -17.24
N ILE A 46 -7.27 -2.06 -16.17
CA ILE A 46 -6.56 -1.06 -15.37
C ILE A 46 -5.08 -1.19 -15.69
N LEU A 47 -4.45 -0.09 -16.11
CA LEU A 47 -3.02 0.02 -16.32
C LEU A 47 -2.47 0.97 -15.25
N ASN A 48 -1.35 0.61 -14.62
CA ASN A 48 -0.71 1.44 -13.62
C ASN A 48 0.75 1.70 -13.99
N ASP A 49 1.11 2.98 -14.11
CA ASP A 49 2.48 3.43 -14.33
C ASP A 49 3.02 4.03 -13.03
N PHE A 50 3.90 3.31 -12.34
CA PHE A 50 4.46 3.72 -11.06
C PHE A 50 5.83 4.36 -11.22
N ILE A 51 6.14 5.32 -10.35
CA ILE A 51 7.47 5.88 -10.16
C ILE A 51 7.75 6.10 -8.67
N ARG A 52 8.87 5.56 -8.20
CA ARG A 52 9.35 5.77 -6.83
C ARG A 52 10.09 7.10 -6.74
N GLU A 53 9.53 8.05 -5.99
CA GLU A 53 10.17 9.33 -5.62
C GLU A 53 10.60 9.27 -4.15
N ARG A 54 11.67 9.96 -3.71
CA ARG A 54 12.30 9.81 -2.38
C ARG A 54 11.41 9.38 -1.19
N HIS A 55 10.27 10.04 -0.97
CA HIS A 55 9.33 9.72 0.12
C HIS A 55 7.92 9.38 -0.37
N ASN A 56 7.72 9.22 -1.69
CA ASN A 56 6.42 8.99 -2.30
C ASN A 56 6.49 7.90 -3.36
N MET A 57 5.38 7.19 -3.53
CA MET A 57 5.13 6.42 -4.73
C MET A 57 4.06 7.17 -5.51
N HIS A 58 4.37 7.56 -6.74
CA HIS A 58 3.38 8.13 -7.65
C HIS A 58 2.93 7.05 -8.63
N CYS A 59 1.64 6.99 -8.93
CA CYS A 59 1.07 6.12 -9.95
C CYS A 59 0.09 6.87 -10.82
N LYS A 60 0.34 6.83 -12.13
CA LYS A 60 -0.66 7.20 -13.12
C LYS A 60 -1.49 5.96 -13.46
N ARG A 61 -2.72 5.92 -12.97
CA ARG A 61 -3.66 4.82 -13.21
C ARG A 61 -4.59 5.16 -14.37
N THR A 62 -4.56 4.35 -15.40
CA THR A 62 -5.42 4.45 -16.58
C THR A 62 -6.45 3.33 -16.57
N PHE A 63 -7.72 3.68 -16.74
CA PHE A 63 -8.83 2.77 -16.97
C PHE A 63 -9.18 2.80 -18.45
N LEU A 64 -9.22 1.62 -19.07
CA LEU A 64 -9.70 1.40 -20.43
C LEU A 64 -10.99 0.58 -20.34
N PHE A 65 -12.11 1.17 -20.69
CA PHE A 65 -13.42 0.51 -20.63
C PHE A 65 -13.74 -0.19 -21.97
N LYS A 66 -14.69 -1.13 -21.96
CA LYS A 66 -15.10 -1.87 -23.18
C LYS A 66 -15.62 -0.98 -24.31
N ASP A 67 -16.22 0.14 -23.96
CA ASP A 67 -16.70 1.16 -24.91
C ASP A 67 -15.56 2.02 -25.47
N TRP A 68 -14.30 1.60 -25.25
CA TRP A 68 -13.07 2.30 -25.63
C TRP A 68 -12.88 3.66 -24.96
N THR A 69 -13.71 4.00 -23.96
CA THR A 69 -13.45 5.20 -23.17
C THR A 69 -12.21 5.00 -22.31
N LYS A 70 -11.45 6.09 -22.15
CA LYS A 70 -10.22 6.14 -21.38
C LYS A 70 -10.35 7.18 -20.28
N ARG A 71 -10.02 6.78 -19.05
CA ARG A 71 -9.92 7.70 -17.91
C ARG A 71 -8.59 7.52 -17.21
N THR A 72 -7.90 8.61 -16.88
CA THR A 72 -6.66 8.55 -16.12
C THR A 72 -6.81 9.32 -14.81
N ILE A 73 -6.20 8.79 -13.74
CA ILE A 73 -6.09 9.43 -12.43
C ILE A 73 -4.65 9.33 -11.93
N ASP A 74 -4.24 10.32 -11.15
CA ASP A 74 -2.96 10.31 -10.44
C ASP A 74 -3.18 9.92 -8.98
N LEU A 75 -2.38 8.97 -8.51
CA LEU A 75 -2.41 8.41 -7.17
C LEU A 75 -1.05 8.60 -6.51
N HIS A 76 -1.06 8.97 -5.23
CA HIS A 76 0.15 9.20 -4.46
C HIS A 76 0.05 8.45 -3.14
N TRP A 77 1.10 7.72 -2.79
CA TRP A 77 1.26 7.10 -1.47
C TRP A 77 2.52 7.64 -0.82
N LYS A 78 2.45 7.91 0.49
CA LYS A 78 3.65 8.11 1.29
C LYS A 78 4.37 6.78 1.43
N VAL A 79 5.69 6.80 1.23
CA VAL A 79 6.57 5.68 1.48
C VAL A 79 7.19 5.86 2.86
N PHE A 80 6.99 4.89 3.75
CA PHE A 80 7.42 4.97 5.15
C PHE A 80 8.66 4.11 5.38
N ASN A 81 9.80 4.70 5.66
CA ASN A 81 10.95 3.89 6.08
C ASN A 81 10.74 3.29 7.49
N GLN A 82 11.59 2.34 7.87
CA GLN A 82 11.51 1.63 9.15
C GLN A 82 11.47 2.60 10.35
N LYS A 83 12.38 3.58 10.38
CA LYS A 83 12.48 4.58 11.46
C LYS A 83 11.24 5.45 11.55
N GLU A 84 10.63 5.83 10.42
CA GLU A 84 9.37 6.57 10.39
C GLU A 84 8.21 5.74 10.95
N LEU A 85 8.14 4.45 10.63
CA LEU A 85 7.12 3.54 11.18
C LEU A 85 7.28 3.39 12.70
N GLU A 86 8.51 3.19 13.18
CA GLU A 86 8.81 3.07 14.61
C GLU A 86 8.44 4.35 15.37
N ASN A 87 8.81 5.52 14.83
CA ASN A 87 8.45 6.81 15.41
C ASN A 87 6.93 6.99 15.43
N LEU A 88 6.22 6.62 14.36
CA LEU A 88 4.76 6.71 14.30
C LEU A 88 4.09 5.80 15.34
N ALA A 89 4.56 4.56 15.47
CA ALA A 89 4.07 3.62 16.47
C ALA A 89 4.28 4.18 17.89
N LYS A 90 5.50 4.63 18.21
CA LYS A 90 5.83 5.20 19.52
C LYS A 90 4.96 6.43 19.85
N ASN A 91 4.80 7.35 18.90
CA ASN A 91 4.00 8.56 19.07
C ASN A 91 2.49 8.29 19.21
N THR A 92 2.04 7.08 18.87
CA THR A 92 0.65 6.65 19.03
C THR A 92 0.46 5.69 20.22
N GLY A 93 1.52 5.46 21.00
CA GLY A 93 1.50 4.58 22.17
C GLY A 93 1.42 3.09 21.80
N TYR A 94 2.06 2.72 20.69
CA TYR A 94 2.22 1.35 20.23
C TYR A 94 3.72 1.02 20.11
N LYS A 95 4.03 -0.27 20.14
CA LYS A 95 5.32 -0.81 19.71
C LYS A 95 5.10 -1.69 18.47
N ILE A 96 6.07 -1.71 17.57
CA ILE A 96 6.08 -2.69 16.48
C ILE A 96 6.47 -4.04 17.10
N GLN A 97 5.58 -5.02 17.00
CA GLN A 97 5.87 -6.38 17.43
C GLN A 97 6.61 -7.13 16.34
N ASN A 98 6.03 -7.18 15.13
CA ASN A 98 6.57 -7.90 13.97
C ASN A 98 6.31 -7.13 12.67
N ILE A 99 7.16 -7.38 11.68
CA ILE A 99 6.97 -6.95 10.30
C ILE A 99 7.13 -8.17 9.41
N TYR A 100 6.11 -8.46 8.62
CA TYR A 100 6.12 -9.54 7.63
C TYR A 100 6.23 -8.92 6.24
N ALA A 101 7.23 -9.37 5.47
CA ALA A 101 7.39 -9.05 4.05
C ALA A 101 6.60 -10.05 3.20
N ASP A 102 6.34 -9.69 1.94
CA ASP A 102 5.75 -10.56 0.91
C ASP A 102 4.42 -11.22 1.29
N PHE A 103 3.63 -10.53 2.12
CA PHE A 103 2.35 -11.04 2.55
C PHE A 103 1.28 -10.75 1.49
N ASP A 104 0.61 -11.77 0.96
CA ASP A 104 -0.53 -11.58 0.06
C ASP A 104 -1.83 -12.04 0.73
N ILE A 105 -2.67 -11.08 1.13
CA ILE A 105 -3.99 -11.36 1.70
C ILE A 105 -4.97 -11.97 0.67
N ASN A 106 -4.65 -11.88 -0.63
CA ASN A 106 -5.50 -12.35 -1.74
C ASN A 106 -5.00 -13.67 -2.36
N LEU A 107 -4.18 -14.46 -1.63
CA LEU A 107 -3.65 -15.77 -2.04
C LEU A 107 -4.69 -16.84 -2.43
N VAL A 108 -5.97 -16.48 -2.56
CA VAL A 108 -7.08 -17.37 -2.92
C VAL A 108 -7.21 -17.56 -4.45
N THR A 109 -6.54 -16.76 -5.30
CA THR A 109 -6.67 -16.91 -6.76
C THR A 109 -5.32 -16.97 -7.47
N ASN A 110 -4.95 -18.17 -7.91
CA ASN A 110 -3.78 -18.53 -8.72
C ASN A 110 -3.76 -17.92 -10.16
N LEU A 111 -4.34 -16.73 -10.38
CA LEU A 111 -4.57 -16.22 -11.73
C LEU A 111 -3.67 -15.07 -12.18
N ASP A 112 -2.75 -14.55 -11.37
CA ASP A 112 -1.74 -13.62 -11.90
C ASP A 112 -0.44 -13.54 -11.08
N PRO A 113 0.64 -14.22 -11.52
CA PRO A 113 1.94 -14.17 -10.84
C PRO A 113 2.66 -12.81 -10.95
N LYS A 114 2.21 -11.86 -11.80
CA LYS A 114 2.86 -10.54 -11.91
C LYS A 114 2.30 -9.49 -10.96
N SER A 115 1.15 -9.75 -10.34
CA SER A 115 0.60 -8.92 -9.27
C SER A 115 1.00 -9.39 -7.88
N GLN A 116 2.15 -10.07 -7.74
CA GLN A 116 2.87 -10.24 -6.47
C GLN A 116 3.27 -8.86 -5.92
N LYS A 117 2.25 -8.10 -5.51
CA LYS A 117 2.39 -6.81 -4.87
C LYS A 117 2.98 -7.15 -3.52
N MET A 118 4.29 -7.04 -3.41
CA MET A 118 5.00 -7.25 -2.15
C MET A 118 4.38 -6.30 -1.13
N ARG A 119 3.52 -6.85 -0.27
CA ARG A 119 2.86 -6.09 0.78
C ARG A 119 3.62 -6.37 2.05
N ARG A 120 3.69 -5.34 2.88
CA ARG A 120 4.32 -5.36 4.17
C ARG A 120 3.23 -5.28 5.21
N VAL A 121 3.11 -6.33 6.02
CA VAL A 121 2.20 -6.34 7.15
C VAL A 121 2.97 -5.96 8.41
N VAL A 122 2.50 -4.92 9.09
CA VAL A 122 3.08 -4.42 10.34
C VAL A 122 2.11 -4.75 11.47
N VAL A 123 2.58 -5.50 12.46
CA VAL A 123 1.82 -5.81 13.67
C VAL A 123 2.25 -4.86 14.76
N LEU A 124 1.30 -4.05 15.23
CA LEU A 124 1.47 -3.12 16.34
C LEU A 124 0.82 -3.69 17.60
N GLU A 125 1.46 -3.52 18.74
CA GLU A 125 0.93 -3.87 20.06
C GLU A 125 0.79 -2.62 20.90
N LYS A 126 -0.37 -2.44 21.54
CA LYS A 126 -0.65 -1.32 22.43
C LYS A 126 0.19 -1.46 23.69
N ILE A 127 0.96 -0.41 24.01
CA ILE A 127 1.69 -0.28 25.28
C ILE A 127 0.68 0.14 26.35
#